data_AF-A0A838INE7-F1
#
_entry.id   AF-A0A838INE7-F1
#
_cell.length_a   1.000
_cell.length_b   1.000
_cell.length_c   1.000
_cell.angle_alpha   90.00
_cell.angle_beta   90.00
_cell.angle_gamma   90.00
#
_symmetry.space_group_name_H-M   'P 1'
#
loop_
_entity.id
_entity.type
_entity.pdbx_description
1 polymer ?
#
loop_
_entity_poly.entity_id
_entity_poly.type
_entity_poly.pdbx_seq_one_letter_code
_entity_poly.pdbx_strand_id
1 'polypeptide(L)'
;MALKSSLVVHRGVALMMCESSAILEETLLAVDTSELHVQRLSDRALAMPAHQIEIVRRALEGRGIYPKIVGADLALEIEELEDDGDLAVAGDEEST
;
A
#
# COMPACT_ATOMS: atom_id res chain seq x y z
N MET A 1 5.62 29.52 23.49
CA MET A 1 6.07 28.55 22.48
C MET A 1 4.94 27.57 22.24
N ALA A 2 4.39 27.51 21.03
CA ALA A 2 3.33 26.57 20.70
C ALA A 2 3.91 25.15 20.71
N LEU A 3 3.30 24.25 21.50
CA LEU A 3 3.54 22.81 21.38
C LEU A 3 3.16 22.43 19.95
N LYS A 4 4.17 22.20 19.11
CA LYS A 4 3.99 21.58 17.80
C LYS A 4 3.36 20.22 18.11
N SER A 5 2.06 20.07 17.90
CA SER A 5 1.36 18.83 18.22
C SER A 5 1.88 17.75 17.29
N SER A 6 2.72 16.84 17.79
CA SER A 6 3.19 15.65 17.06
C SER A 6 2.10 14.57 16.98
N LEU A 7 0.84 14.94 17.15
CA LEU A 7 -0.30 14.03 17.12
C LEU A 7 -0.67 13.76 15.66
N VAL A 8 -0.49 12.51 15.24
CA VAL A 8 -0.89 12.03 13.92
C VAL A 8 -2.10 11.12 14.10
N VAL A 9 -3.17 11.39 13.33
CA VAL A 9 -4.38 10.57 13.32
C VAL A 9 -4.49 9.91 11.95
N HIS A 10 -4.35 8.59 11.91
CA HIS A 10 -4.55 7.81 10.70
C HIS A 10 -6.03 7.43 10.56
N ARG A 11 -6.63 7.76 9.41
CA ARG A 11 -7.95 7.24 8.98
C ARG A 11 -7.73 6.12 7.98
N GLY A 12 -8.49 5.05 8.08
CA GLY A 12 -8.29 3.84 7.26
C GLY A 12 -7.04 3.08 7.72
N VAL A 13 -7.19 2.24 8.73
CA VAL A 13 -6.13 1.39 9.28
C VAL A 13 -6.41 -0.05 8.87
N ALA A 14 -5.42 -0.71 8.28
CA ALA A 14 -5.45 -2.15 8.05
C ALA A 14 -4.96 -2.89 9.29
N LEU A 15 -5.63 -3.99 9.60
CA LEU A 15 -5.24 -4.93 10.64
C LEU A 15 -4.80 -6.23 9.98
N MET A 16 -3.53 -6.61 10.16
CA MET A 16 -3.02 -7.91 9.77
C MET A 16 -2.97 -8.80 11.01
N MET A 17 -3.55 -10.00 10.92
CA MET A 17 -3.48 -11.01 11.99
C MET A 17 -2.88 -12.30 11.46
N CYS A 18 -1.97 -12.87 12.23
CA CYS A 18 -1.34 -14.17 11.96
C CYS A 18 -1.89 -15.23 12.93
N GLU A 19 -1.86 -16.49 12.54
CA GLU A 19 -2.34 -17.59 13.39
C GLU A 19 -1.47 -17.77 14.65
N SER A 20 -0.16 -17.57 14.50
CA SER A 20 0.85 -17.68 15.56
C SER A 20 1.84 -16.53 15.53
N SER A 21 2.53 -16.31 16.66
CA SER A 21 3.59 -15.31 16.75
C SER A 21 4.78 -15.65 15.85
N ALA A 22 5.08 -16.94 15.68
CA ALA A 22 6.13 -17.40 14.78
C ALA A 22 5.87 -16.98 13.33
N ILE A 23 4.63 -17.14 12.85
CA ILE A 23 4.22 -16.71 11.50
C ILE A 23 4.39 -15.19 11.36
N LEU A 24 4.05 -14.42 12.40
CA LEU A 24 4.22 -12.97 12.35
C LEU A 24 5.70 -12.58 12.23
N GLU A 25 6.58 -13.18 13.03
CA GLU A 25 8.02 -12.89 12.94
C GLU A 25 8.59 -13.28 11.57
N GLU A 26 8.20 -14.44 11.03
CA GLU A 26 8.62 -14.85 9.69
C GLU A 26 8.11 -13.88 8.61
N THR A 27 6.86 -13.43 8.73
CA THR A 27 6.26 -12.43 7.85
C THR A 27 7.03 -11.11 7.91
N LEU A 28 7.44 -10.67 9.10
CA LEU A 28 8.21 -9.44 9.27
C LEU A 28 9.64 -9.54 8.76
N LEU A 29 10.26 -10.73 8.84
CA LEU A 29 11.54 -11.00 8.17
C LEU A 29 11.38 -11.07 6.64
N ALA A 30 10.18 -11.42 6.18
CA ALA A 30 9.89 -11.57 4.77
C ALA A 30 9.59 -10.25 4.05
N VAL A 31 9.09 -9.27 4.78
CA VAL A 31 8.68 -7.98 4.24
C VAL A 31 9.68 -6.93 4.68
N ASP A 32 10.18 -6.11 3.75
CA ASP A 32 10.97 -4.93 4.13
C ASP A 32 10.02 -3.93 4.80
N THR A 33 10.18 -3.79 6.12
CA THR A 33 9.33 -2.93 6.97
C THR A 33 9.97 -1.57 7.23
N SER A 34 11.17 -1.30 6.71
CA SER A 34 11.90 -0.06 6.99
C SER A 34 11.15 1.19 6.57
N GLU A 35 10.31 1.08 5.54
CA GLU A 35 9.46 2.16 5.02
C GLU A 35 7.98 2.04 5.47
N LEU A 36 7.63 1.00 6.23
CA LEU A 36 6.26 0.76 6.67
C LEU A 36 5.99 1.42 8.03
N HIS A 37 4.86 2.13 8.10
CA HIS A 37 4.35 2.68 9.35
C HIS A 37 3.53 1.62 10.09
N VAL A 38 4.23 0.65 10.67
CA VAL A 38 3.62 -0.47 11.40
C VAL A 38 3.62 -0.23 12.91
N GLN A 39 2.48 -0.50 13.53
CA GLN A 39 2.33 -0.55 14.97
C GLN A 39 1.98 -1.98 15.39
N ARG A 40 2.80 -2.56 16.27
CA ARG A 40 2.47 -3.85 16.87
C ARG A 40 1.37 -3.69 17.91
N LEU A 41 0.29 -4.47 17.74
CA LEU A 41 -0.85 -4.50 18.66
C LEU A 41 -0.79 -5.71 19.59
N SER A 42 -0.23 -6.82 19.11
CA SER A 42 -0.04 -8.03 19.92
C SER A 42 1.14 -8.87 19.40
N ASP A 43 1.34 -10.04 20.00
CA ASP A 43 2.27 -11.06 19.52
C ASP A 43 1.92 -11.59 18.12
N ARG A 44 0.67 -11.41 17.67
CA ARG A 44 0.11 -11.96 16.43
C ARG A 44 -0.53 -10.93 15.50
N ALA A 45 -0.55 -9.65 15.87
CA ALA A 45 -1.26 -8.62 15.11
C ALA A 45 -0.45 -7.33 14.94
N LEU A 46 -0.57 -6.77 13.74
CA LEU A 46 -0.01 -5.47 13.35
C LEU A 46 -1.11 -4.58 12.78
N ALA A 47 -1.04 -3.30 13.12
CA ALA A 47 -1.82 -2.25 12.49
C ALA A 47 -0.91 -1.39 11.60
N MET A 48 -1.44 -0.93 10.48
CA MET A 48 -0.76 -0.03 9.55
C MET A 48 -1.77 0.82 8.79
N PRO A 49 -1.35 1.95 8.18
CA PRO A 49 -2.21 2.67 7.24
C PRO A 49 -2.70 1.74 6.12
N ALA A 50 -4.00 1.79 5.80
CA ALA A 50 -4.61 0.85 4.87
C ALA A 50 -3.98 0.87 3.47
N HIS A 51 -3.49 2.01 2.99
CA HIS A 51 -2.80 2.10 1.70
C HIS A 51 -1.47 1.32 1.65
N GLN A 52 -0.86 1.02 2.80
CA GLN A 52 0.40 0.25 2.86
C GLN A 52 0.17 -1.26 2.82
N ILE A 53 -1.06 -1.74 3.03
CA ILE A 53 -1.34 -3.18 3.05
C ILE A 53 -1.04 -3.84 1.69
N GLU A 54 -1.17 -3.09 0.60
CA GLU A 54 -0.91 -3.58 -0.75
C GLU A 54 0.58 -3.90 -0.98
N ILE A 55 1.47 -3.11 -0.36
CA ILE A 55 2.92 -3.36 -0.40
C ILE A 55 3.22 -4.69 0.31
N VAL A 56 2.65 -4.87 1.51
CA VAL A 56 2.79 -6.09 2.30
C VAL A 56 2.22 -7.29 1.53
N ARG A 57 1.04 -7.14 0.93
CA ARG A 57 0.39 -8.18 0.12
C ARG A 57 1.31 -8.62 -1.03
N ARG A 58 1.79 -7.69 -1.84
CA ARG A 58 2.69 -8.01 -2.98
C ARG A 58 3.98 -8.68 -2.53
N ALA A 59 4.56 -8.23 -1.42
CA ALA A 59 5.77 -8.83 -0.87
C ALA A 59 5.53 -10.29 -0.42
N LEU A 60 4.38 -10.58 0.18
CA LEU A 60 3.99 -11.94 0.57
C LEU A 60 3.66 -12.81 -0.64
N GLU A 61 2.93 -12.28 -1.62
CA GLU A 61 2.58 -13.00 -2.84
C GLU A 61 3.82 -13.36 -3.68
N GLY A 62 4.81 -12.46 -3.75
CA GLY A 62 6.10 -12.75 -4.38
C GLY A 62 6.85 -13.91 -3.73
N ARG A 63 6.46 -14.31 -2.52
CA ARG A 63 7.00 -15.46 -1.77
C ARG A 63 6.06 -16.66 -1.73
N GLY A 64 4.93 -16.61 -2.46
CA GLY A 64 3.94 -17.67 -2.50
C GLY A 64 2.98 -17.71 -1.30
N ILE A 65 2.91 -16.63 -0.52
CA ILE A 65 1.98 -16.49 0.61
C ILE A 65 0.82 -15.58 0.17
N TYR A 66 -0.41 -16.09 0.23
CA TYR A 66 -1.61 -15.39 -0.25
C TYR A 66 -2.56 -15.07 0.91
N PRO A 67 -2.37 -13.94 1.61
CA PRO A 67 -3.18 -13.60 2.76
C PRO A 67 -4.63 -13.33 2.36
N LYS A 68 -5.57 -13.84 3.17
CA LYS A 68 -7.00 -13.58 2.98
C LYS A 68 -7.34 -12.15 3.43
N ILE A 69 -7.94 -11.37 2.55
CA ILE A 69 -8.45 -10.03 2.87
C ILE A 69 -9.90 -10.13 3.36
N VAL A 70 -10.20 -9.40 4.44
CA VAL A 70 -11.55 -9.32 5.02
C VAL A 70 -11.90 -7.84 5.19
N GLY A 71 -13.04 -7.44 4.64
CA GLY A 71 -13.47 -6.05 4.52
C GLY A 71 -13.66 -5.67 3.06
N ALA A 72 -14.42 -4.60 2.79
CA ALA A 72 -14.56 -4.11 1.43
C ALA A 72 -13.19 -3.69 0.91
N ASP A 73 -12.81 -4.19 -0.26
CA ASP A 73 -11.60 -3.78 -0.95
C ASP A 73 -11.58 -2.26 -1.03
N LEU A 74 -10.61 -1.61 -0.38
CA LEU A 74 -10.04 -0.40 -0.95
C LEU A 74 -9.28 -0.87 -2.21
N ALA A 75 -10.01 -1.36 -3.21
CA ALA A 75 -9.60 -1.17 -4.57
C ALA A 75 -9.55 0.35 -4.70
N LEU A 76 -8.37 0.91 -4.42
CA LEU A 76 -8.01 2.23 -4.88
C LEU A 76 -8.44 2.21 -6.35
N GLU A 77 -9.39 3.07 -6.69
CA GLU A 77 -9.55 3.58 -8.04
C GLU A 77 -8.18 4.14 -8.40
N ILE A 78 -7.27 3.27 -8.84
CA ILE A 78 -6.19 3.64 -9.71
C ILE A 78 -6.95 3.95 -10.98
N GLU A 79 -7.46 5.18 -11.07
CA GLU A 79 -7.69 5.80 -12.36
C GLU A 79 -6.32 5.70 -13.04
N GLU A 80 -6.19 4.69 -13.90
CA GLU A 80 -5.23 4.74 -14.99
C GLU A 80 -5.49 6.09 -15.64
N LEU A 81 -4.60 7.06 -15.39
CA LEU A 81 -4.56 8.27 -16.18
C LEU A 81 -4.30 7.76 -17.60
N GLU A 82 -5.38 7.61 -18.36
CA GLU A 82 -5.34 7.56 -19.81
C GLU A 82 -4.52 8.80 -20.20
N ASP A 83 -3.29 8.54 -20.67
CA ASP A 83 -2.48 9.51 -21.39
C ASP A 83 -3.23 9.80 -22.68
N ASP A 84 -4.29 10.62 -22.58
CA ASP A 84 -4.91 11.33 -23.68
C ASP A 84 -3.87 12.33 -24.19
N GLY A 85 -2.87 11.80 -24.90
CA GLY A 85 -1.99 12.54 -25.76
C GLY A 85 -2.77 13.03 -26.97
N ASP A 86 -3.60 14.05 -26.74
CA ASP A 86 -4.37 14.76 -27.75
C ASP A 86 -3.44 15.48 -28.75
N LEU A 87 -3.63 15.12 -30.02
CA LEU A 87 -3.49 15.88 -31.27
C LEU A 87 -2.51 17.07 -31.33
N ALA A 88 -1.53 16.93 -32.22
CA ALA A 88 -1.02 18.06 -33.02
C ALA A 88 -1.00 17.68 -34.51
N VAL A 89 -2.09 18.02 -35.20
CA VAL A 89 -2.13 18.19 -36.66
C VAL A 89 -1.65 19.60 -36.99
N ALA A 90 -0.49 19.71 -37.63
CA ALA A 90 -0.06 20.80 -38.50
C ALA A 90 0.93 20.16 -39.48
N GLY A 91 0.62 19.96 -40.76
CA GLY A 91 0.30 21.02 -41.72
C GLY A 91 1.62 21.44 -42.37
N ASP A 92 2.00 20.80 -43.47
CA ASP A 92 2.96 21.38 -44.42
C ASP A 92 2.53 20.97 -45.84
N GLU A 93 1.82 21.89 -46.47
CA GLU A 93 1.69 21.97 -47.92
C GLU A 93 3.00 22.54 -48.47
N GLU A 94 3.52 21.99 -49.58
CA GLU A 94 3.96 22.74 -50.78
C GLU A 94 5.19 22.13 -51.49
N SER A 95 4.95 21.82 -52.78
CA SER A 95 5.83 21.85 -53.97
C SER A 95 7.25 21.26 -53.92
N THR A 96 7.51 20.26 -54.78
CA THR A 96 7.98 20.46 -56.18
C THR A 96 8.03 19.12 -56.91
#